data_AF-A0A0E0QCX6-F1
#
_entry.id   AF-A0A0E0QCX6-F1
#
_cell.length_a   1.000
_cell.length_b   1.000
_cell.length_c   1.000
_cell.angle_alpha   90.00
_cell.angle_beta   90.00
_cell.angle_gamma   90.00
#
_symmetry.space_group_name_H-M   'P 1'
#
loop_
_entity.id
_entity.type
_entity.pdbx_description
1 polymer ?
#
loop_
_entity_poly.entity_id
_entity_poly.type
_entity_poly.pdbx_seq_one_letter_code
_entity_poly.pdbx_strand_id
1 'polypeptide(L)'
;MAAAAAAASYSSTSWRVRPGLTPFRSPLQPHPQGRVQRIAIFATRIRIATPSAAMQSSSTRHRLEAVNHDHETIPERLAVVTGGNRGIGLEVCRQLALQGVTVILTARDEKRGKDAVESLCHESNLSNIIFHQLDILDGNSRASLARYINSRFGKLDILLSGKAVNLIQSVIVQTYDEAVKCLNTNYYGLKWITEALLPLLKQSPSGARIVNTTSLRSELKRMPNEKLRDELRNIDIWDEARIEAMLNEFLLDLKNERLEEAGWPTMLPAYSMSKTVVNLYTRILAKRHPEMRINCVHPGFVNTEINWNTGIIPPEEGARGAVKAALLPQDGPTGCYFDQTELGEAW
;
A
#
# COMPACT_ATOMS: atom_id res chain seq x y z
N MET A 1 -11.13 45.68 -36.66
CA MET A 1 -10.06 46.16 -35.75
C MET A 1 -10.28 45.54 -34.39
N ALA A 2 -9.29 45.21 -33.57
CA ALA A 2 -7.88 44.84 -33.79
C ALA A 2 -7.41 44.09 -32.53
N ALA A 3 -6.35 43.30 -32.62
CA ALA A 3 -5.87 42.47 -31.51
C ALA A 3 -5.10 43.26 -30.44
N ALA A 4 -5.04 42.71 -29.22
CA ALA A 4 -3.85 42.79 -28.38
C ALA A 4 -3.81 41.56 -27.45
N ALA A 5 -2.81 40.70 -27.64
CA ALA A 5 -2.50 39.62 -26.71
C ALA A 5 -1.51 40.14 -25.65
N ALA A 6 -1.57 39.62 -24.43
CA ALA A 6 -0.53 39.79 -23.42
C ALA A 6 -0.19 38.41 -22.83
N ALA A 7 0.90 37.81 -23.32
CA ALA A 7 1.49 36.64 -22.70
C ALA A 7 2.32 37.07 -21.48
N ALA A 8 2.17 36.36 -20.35
CA ALA A 8 3.08 36.45 -19.22
C ALA A 8 3.62 35.04 -18.93
N SER A 9 4.94 34.91 -18.97
CA SER A 9 5.65 33.63 -18.94
C SER A 9 6.44 33.44 -17.64
N TYR A 10 6.68 32.17 -17.31
CA TYR A 10 7.58 31.66 -16.26
C TYR A 10 7.33 32.05 -14.79
N SER A 11 7.01 31.02 -13.98
CA SER A 11 7.96 30.59 -12.95
C SER A 11 7.71 29.13 -12.55
N SER A 12 8.75 28.31 -12.55
CA SER A 12 8.70 26.91 -12.11
C SER A 12 8.75 26.84 -10.58
N THR A 13 7.59 26.80 -9.94
CA THR A 13 7.51 26.66 -8.48
C THR A 13 8.00 25.26 -8.06
N SER A 14 9.27 25.20 -7.66
CA SER A 14 9.84 24.01 -7.03
C SER A 14 9.00 23.56 -5.84
N TRP A 15 8.48 22.32 -5.90
CA TRP A 15 7.83 21.69 -4.76
C TRP A 15 8.88 21.42 -3.69
N ARG A 16 9.06 22.37 -2.76
CA ARG A 16 9.80 22.13 -1.52
C ARG A 16 9.03 21.09 -0.72
N VAL A 17 9.53 19.86 -0.74
CA VAL A 17 9.17 18.81 0.21
C VAL A 17 9.31 19.40 1.61
N ARG A 18 8.20 19.55 2.33
CA ARG A 18 8.25 19.87 3.76
C ARG A 18 8.99 18.73 4.45
N PRO A 19 9.92 18.98 5.39
CA PRO A 19 10.56 17.91 6.14
C PRO A 19 9.49 17.05 6.82
N GLY A 20 9.38 15.80 6.39
CA GLY A 20 8.42 14.86 6.96
C GLY A 20 8.76 14.60 8.42
N LEU A 21 7.75 14.64 9.28
CA LEU A 21 7.86 14.20 10.67
C LEU A 21 8.38 12.76 10.67
N THR A 22 9.51 12.53 11.34
CA THR A 22 10.13 11.21 11.44
C THR A 22 9.27 10.30 12.32
N PRO A 23 9.03 9.03 11.91
CA PRO A 23 8.26 8.09 12.74
C PRO A 23 8.99 7.79 14.06
N PHE A 24 8.22 7.32 15.04
CA PHE A 24 8.73 6.89 16.35
C PHE A 24 9.89 5.89 16.20
N ARG A 25 11.08 6.31 16.62
CA ARG A 25 12.25 5.45 16.76
C ARG A 25 12.30 4.88 18.17
N SER A 26 12.55 3.57 18.28
CA SER A 26 12.88 2.94 19.56
C SER A 26 14.24 3.48 20.07
N PRO A 27 14.35 3.91 21.34
CA PRO A 27 15.56 4.54 21.88
C PRO A 27 16.57 3.50 22.37
N LEU A 28 17.18 2.76 21.45
CA LEU A 28 18.32 1.87 21.74
C LEU A 28 19.50 2.17 20.80
N GLN A 29 20.63 2.58 21.37
CA GLN A 29 21.89 2.76 20.65
C GLN A 29 22.60 1.40 20.45
N PRO A 30 23.25 1.17 19.29
CA PRO A 30 24.13 0.02 19.13
C PRO A 30 25.50 0.27 19.77
N HIS A 31 25.97 -0.67 20.60
CA HIS A 31 27.38 -0.70 21.03
C HIS A 31 28.31 -1.08 19.87
N PRO A 32 29.52 -0.49 19.77
CA PRO A 32 30.46 -0.78 18.69
C PRO A 32 31.50 -1.84 19.06
N GLN A 33 31.93 -2.66 18.09
CA GLN A 33 33.33 -2.87 17.69
C GLN A 33 33.47 -4.01 16.64
N GLY A 34 34.48 -3.91 15.76
CA GLY A 34 34.78 -4.96 14.77
C GLY A 34 35.42 -4.45 13.47
N ARG A 35 36.62 -3.86 13.53
CA ARG A 35 37.43 -3.56 12.32
C ARG A 35 38.11 -4.84 11.81
N VAL A 36 38.04 -5.11 10.52
CA VAL A 36 39.07 -5.88 9.78
C VAL A 36 39.37 -5.17 8.45
N GLN A 37 40.61 -5.31 7.98
CA GLN A 37 41.25 -4.42 7.00
C GLN A 37 40.89 -4.70 5.53
N ARG A 38 41.05 -3.68 4.69
CA ARG A 38 41.17 -3.81 3.23
C ARG A 38 42.58 -4.27 2.86
N ILE A 39 42.71 -5.17 1.89
CA ILE A 39 43.94 -5.41 1.15
C ILE A 39 43.70 -5.01 -0.30
N ALA A 40 44.62 -4.23 -0.87
CA ALA A 40 44.63 -3.86 -2.28
C ALA A 40 45.70 -4.70 -3.01
N ILE A 41 45.43 -5.14 -4.24
CA ILE A 41 46.40 -5.81 -5.10
C ILE A 41 46.45 -5.10 -6.45
N PHE A 42 47.66 -5.02 -7.00
CA PHE A 42 48.08 -4.17 -8.11
C PHE A 42 47.45 -4.51 -9.47
N ALA A 43 47.38 -3.50 -10.33
CA ALA A 43 47.13 -3.66 -11.76
C ALA A 43 48.46 -3.82 -12.53
N THR A 44 48.48 -4.70 -13.52
CA THR A 44 49.55 -4.78 -14.53
C THR A 44 48.94 -4.72 -15.92
N ARG A 45 49.36 -3.73 -16.73
CA ARG A 45 48.99 -3.60 -18.15
C ARG A 45 50.02 -4.34 -19.01
N ILE A 46 49.54 -5.06 -20.03
CA ILE A 46 50.32 -5.38 -21.23
C ILE A 46 49.46 -5.07 -22.47
N ARG A 47 50.08 -4.48 -23.50
CA ARG A 47 49.51 -4.14 -24.82
C ARG A 47 50.53 -4.50 -25.93
N ILE A 48 50.08 -4.40 -27.19
CA ILE A 48 50.79 -4.67 -28.48
C ILE A 48 50.69 -6.18 -28.85
N ALA A 49 50.39 -6.61 -30.09
CA ALA A 49 50.26 -5.91 -31.39
C ALA A 49 48.95 -6.25 -32.16
N THR A 50 48.80 -5.67 -33.37
CA THR A 50 47.99 -6.16 -34.50
C THR A 50 48.96 -6.55 -35.65
N PRO A 51 48.53 -7.33 -36.68
CA PRO A 51 48.13 -6.68 -37.94
C PRO A 51 47.02 -7.38 -38.78
N SER A 52 46.21 -6.53 -39.45
CA SER A 52 45.85 -6.50 -40.89
C SER A 52 45.50 -7.78 -41.70
N ALA A 53 44.30 -7.80 -42.34
CA ALA A 53 44.13 -7.79 -43.82
C ALA A 53 42.67 -7.91 -44.35
N ALA A 54 42.35 -7.09 -45.37
CA ALA A 54 41.48 -7.29 -46.55
C ALA A 54 40.10 -8.04 -46.54
N MET A 55 39.02 -7.26 -46.54
CA MET A 55 37.99 -7.03 -47.61
C MET A 55 37.38 -8.15 -48.52
N GLN A 56 36.07 -7.97 -48.82
CA GLN A 56 35.16 -8.65 -49.80
C GLN A 56 34.49 -9.97 -49.31
N SER A 57 33.22 -10.30 -49.58
CA SER A 57 32.27 -9.83 -50.63
C SER A 57 30.75 -9.90 -50.26
N SER A 58 29.94 -9.15 -51.03
CA SER A 58 28.51 -9.28 -51.46
C SER A 58 27.38 -9.94 -50.63
N SER A 59 26.20 -9.26 -50.71
CA SER A 59 24.81 -9.73 -50.47
C SER A 59 24.42 -10.02 -49.01
N THR A 60 23.19 -9.77 -48.54
CA THR A 60 21.91 -9.46 -49.24
C THR A 60 21.17 -8.33 -48.51
N ARG A 61 20.50 -7.41 -49.23
CA ARG A 61 19.62 -6.39 -48.59
C ARG A 61 18.33 -7.04 -48.09
N HIS A 62 18.36 -7.68 -46.93
CA HIS A 62 17.14 -7.85 -46.15
C HIS A 62 16.74 -6.51 -45.55
N ARG A 63 15.52 -6.09 -45.89
CA ARG A 63 14.85 -4.94 -45.30
C ARG A 63 14.68 -5.23 -43.82
N LEU A 64 15.44 -4.53 -42.97
CA LEU A 64 15.16 -4.48 -41.54
C LEU A 64 13.84 -3.73 -41.37
N GLU A 65 12.74 -4.48 -41.38
CA GLU A 65 11.50 -4.01 -40.79
C GLU A 65 11.80 -3.80 -39.31
N ALA A 66 11.77 -2.54 -38.89
CA ALA A 66 11.99 -2.20 -37.50
C ALA A 66 10.91 -2.92 -36.69
N VAL A 67 11.35 -3.76 -35.75
CA VAL A 67 10.45 -4.38 -34.76
C VAL A 67 9.69 -3.24 -34.11
N ASN A 68 8.38 -3.19 -34.34
CA ASN A 68 7.50 -2.24 -33.67
C ASN A 68 7.79 -2.36 -32.17
N HIS A 69 8.07 -1.24 -31.51
CA HIS A 69 7.96 -1.23 -30.07
C HIS A 69 6.52 -1.62 -29.76
N ASP A 70 6.34 -2.67 -28.97
CA ASP A 70 5.02 -3.03 -28.47
C ASP A 70 4.46 -1.79 -27.76
N HIS A 71 3.47 -1.15 -28.38
CA HIS A 71 2.67 -0.14 -27.73
C HIS A 71 1.82 -0.87 -26.71
N GLU A 72 2.41 -1.13 -25.53
CA GLU A 72 1.70 -1.70 -24.39
C GLU A 72 0.45 -0.86 -24.16
N THR A 73 -0.69 -1.48 -24.40
CA THR A 73 -1.98 -0.82 -24.28
C THR A 73 -2.20 -0.48 -22.82
N ILE A 74 -2.43 0.81 -22.54
CA ILE A 74 -2.75 1.25 -21.18
C ILE A 74 -4.04 0.51 -20.77
N PRO A 75 -4.02 -0.27 -19.68
CA PRO A 75 -5.16 -1.10 -19.33
C PRO A 75 -6.34 -0.23 -18.90
N GLU A 76 -7.56 -0.71 -19.20
CA GLU A 76 -8.80 -0.02 -18.85
C GLU A 76 -8.85 0.29 -17.35
N ARG A 77 -8.54 -0.72 -16.52
CA ARG A 77 -8.38 -0.58 -15.07
C ARG A 77 -7.08 -1.23 -14.59
N LEU A 78 -6.29 -0.46 -13.86
CA LEU A 78 -5.08 -0.87 -13.15
C LEU A 78 -5.32 -0.89 -11.64
N ALA A 79 -4.95 -2.00 -10.99
CA ALA A 79 -4.97 -2.15 -9.54
C ALA A 79 -3.56 -2.34 -8.97
N VAL A 80 -3.34 -1.83 -7.74
CA VAL A 80 -2.19 -2.18 -6.89
C VAL A 80 -2.71 -2.90 -5.66
N VAL A 81 -2.19 -4.09 -5.39
CA VAL A 81 -2.51 -4.87 -4.18
C VAL A 81 -1.28 -4.95 -3.28
N THR A 82 -1.38 -4.36 -2.09
CA THR A 82 -0.30 -4.38 -1.09
C THR A 82 -0.20 -5.74 -0.40
N GLY A 83 0.99 -6.36 -0.44
CA GLY A 83 1.21 -7.65 0.22
C GLY A 83 0.45 -8.82 -0.44
N GLY A 84 0.20 -8.73 -1.74
CA GLY A 84 -0.60 -9.68 -2.52
C GLY A 84 0.03 -11.06 -2.75
N ASN A 85 1.10 -11.43 -2.04
CA ASN A 85 1.83 -12.68 -2.28
C ASN A 85 1.36 -13.89 -1.44
N ARG A 86 0.32 -13.73 -0.60
CA ARG A 86 -0.31 -14.81 0.19
C ARG A 86 -1.67 -14.39 0.76
N GLY A 87 -2.48 -15.37 1.15
CA GLY A 87 -3.75 -15.16 1.86
C GLY A 87 -4.73 -14.27 1.09
N ILE A 88 -5.51 -13.45 1.82
CA ILE A 88 -6.53 -12.56 1.23
C ILE A 88 -5.95 -11.70 0.10
N GLY A 89 -4.73 -11.16 0.25
CA GLY A 89 -4.13 -10.30 -0.77
C GLY A 89 -3.89 -11.02 -2.10
N LEU A 90 -3.42 -12.28 -2.06
CA LEU A 90 -3.24 -13.13 -3.24
C LEU A 90 -4.57 -13.41 -3.94
N GLU A 91 -5.58 -13.70 -3.14
CA GLU A 91 -6.90 -14.04 -3.63
C GLU A 91 -7.63 -12.84 -4.24
N VAL A 92 -7.44 -11.64 -3.68
CA VAL A 92 -7.97 -10.42 -4.30
C VAL A 92 -7.25 -10.11 -5.63
N CYS A 93 -5.94 -10.39 -5.75
CA CYS A 93 -5.26 -10.31 -7.06
C CYS A 93 -5.94 -11.24 -8.08
N ARG A 94 -6.19 -12.50 -7.70
CA ARG A 94 -6.85 -13.49 -8.56
C ARG A 94 -8.25 -13.03 -8.99
N GLN A 95 -9.09 -12.63 -8.05
CA GLN A 95 -10.47 -12.20 -8.34
C GLN A 95 -10.54 -10.93 -9.19
N LEU A 96 -9.68 -9.92 -8.95
CA LEU A 96 -9.63 -8.73 -9.80
C LEU A 96 -9.14 -9.04 -11.22
N ALA A 97 -8.12 -9.88 -11.35
CA ALA A 97 -7.59 -10.30 -12.64
C ALA A 97 -8.62 -11.10 -13.47
N LEU A 98 -9.40 -11.98 -12.83
CA LEU A 98 -10.54 -12.67 -13.45
C LEU A 98 -11.67 -11.72 -13.89
N GLN A 99 -11.73 -10.50 -13.36
CA GLN A 99 -12.66 -9.43 -13.79
C GLN A 99 -12.04 -8.49 -14.84
N GLY A 100 -10.93 -8.90 -15.47
CA GLY A 100 -10.24 -8.15 -16.53
C GLY A 100 -9.37 -6.99 -16.05
N VAL A 101 -9.27 -6.75 -14.74
CA VAL A 101 -8.40 -5.69 -14.18
C VAL A 101 -6.94 -6.10 -14.30
N THR A 102 -6.06 -5.22 -14.77
CA THR A 102 -4.61 -5.47 -14.68
C THR A 102 -4.13 -5.24 -13.27
N VAL A 103 -3.52 -6.25 -12.64
CA VAL A 103 -3.15 -6.21 -11.22
C VAL A 103 -1.64 -6.16 -11.05
N ILE A 104 -1.14 -5.12 -10.39
CA ILE A 104 0.21 -5.09 -9.83
C ILE A 104 0.16 -5.75 -8.45
N LEU A 105 0.57 -7.03 -8.41
CA LEU A 105 0.78 -7.79 -7.18
C LEU A 105 2.09 -7.32 -6.55
N THR A 106 2.04 -6.89 -5.29
CA THR A 106 3.23 -6.40 -4.59
C THR A 106 3.61 -7.19 -3.36
N ALA A 107 4.92 -7.34 -3.13
CA ALA A 107 5.49 -8.07 -2.01
C ALA A 107 6.81 -7.44 -1.54
N ARG A 108 7.12 -7.59 -0.25
CA ARG A 108 8.43 -7.17 0.29
C ARG A 108 9.56 -8.04 -0.21
N ASP A 109 9.31 -9.34 -0.24
CA ASP A 109 10.23 -10.36 -0.70
C ASP A 109 10.01 -10.58 -2.20
N GLU A 110 11.03 -10.34 -3.01
CA GLU A 110 10.90 -10.46 -4.46
C GLU A 110 10.66 -11.88 -4.93
N LYS A 111 11.27 -12.89 -4.30
CA LYS A 111 11.14 -14.27 -4.73
C LYS A 111 9.70 -14.73 -4.49
N ARG A 112 9.20 -14.57 -3.26
CA ARG A 112 7.82 -14.91 -2.89
C ARG A 112 6.79 -14.13 -3.71
N GLY A 113 7.11 -12.92 -4.15
CA GLY A 113 6.27 -12.12 -5.03
C GLY A 113 6.20 -12.65 -6.46
N LYS A 114 7.36 -13.01 -7.04
CA LYS A 114 7.45 -13.61 -8.38
C LYS A 114 6.82 -15.01 -8.41
N ASP A 115 7.19 -15.87 -7.46
CA ASP A 115 6.61 -17.21 -7.27
C ASP A 115 5.07 -17.13 -7.23
N ALA A 116 4.51 -16.17 -6.48
CA ALA A 116 3.06 -15.98 -6.35
C ALA A 116 2.37 -15.52 -7.64
N VAL A 117 3.03 -14.71 -8.47
CA VAL A 117 2.51 -14.35 -9.81
C VAL A 117 2.57 -15.55 -10.74
N GLU A 118 3.69 -16.28 -10.77
CA GLU A 118 3.87 -17.47 -11.61
C GLU A 118 2.81 -18.54 -11.29
N SER A 119 2.59 -18.87 -10.01
CA SER A 119 1.53 -19.78 -9.56
C SER A 119 0.15 -19.29 -9.98
N LEU A 120 -0.24 -18.04 -9.68
CA LEU A 120 -1.58 -17.53 -10.04
C LEU A 120 -1.83 -17.54 -11.55
N CYS A 121 -0.85 -17.10 -12.34
CA CYS A 121 -0.96 -17.06 -13.79
C CYS A 121 -1.12 -18.47 -14.38
N HIS A 122 -0.37 -19.45 -13.87
CA HIS A 122 -0.47 -20.85 -14.30
C HIS A 122 -1.78 -21.51 -13.85
N GLU A 123 -2.14 -21.41 -12.56
CA GLU A 123 -3.30 -22.09 -11.96
C GLU A 123 -4.65 -21.54 -12.46
N SER A 124 -4.71 -20.23 -12.76
CA SER A 124 -5.95 -19.57 -13.19
C SER A 124 -5.97 -19.15 -14.67
N ASN A 125 -4.94 -19.51 -15.45
CA ASN A 125 -4.75 -19.10 -16.85
C ASN A 125 -4.86 -17.57 -17.05
N LEU A 126 -4.17 -16.81 -16.20
CA LEU A 126 -4.16 -15.35 -16.19
C LEU A 126 -2.87 -14.80 -16.80
N SER A 127 -2.97 -13.67 -17.51
CA SER A 127 -1.83 -12.96 -18.12
C SER A 127 -1.73 -11.50 -17.69
N ASN A 128 -2.72 -11.01 -16.95
CA ASN A 128 -2.90 -9.61 -16.53
C ASN A 128 -2.43 -9.34 -15.08
N ILE A 129 -1.56 -10.19 -14.52
CA ILE A 129 -0.92 -9.97 -13.22
C ILE A 129 0.57 -9.68 -13.41
N ILE A 130 1.05 -8.60 -12.79
CA ILE A 130 2.41 -8.08 -12.89
C ILE A 130 3.00 -8.03 -11.48
N PHE A 131 4.23 -8.51 -11.28
CA PHE A 131 4.94 -8.33 -10.01
C PHE A 131 5.64 -6.96 -9.93
N HIS A 132 5.55 -6.29 -8.78
CA HIS A 132 6.50 -5.23 -8.40
C HIS A 132 6.85 -5.30 -6.90
N GLN A 133 8.12 -5.13 -6.55
CA GLN A 133 8.56 -5.12 -5.14
C GLN A 133 7.92 -3.94 -4.38
N LEU A 134 7.47 -4.17 -3.16
CA LEU A 134 6.99 -3.12 -2.25
C LEU A 134 7.22 -3.48 -0.78
N ASP A 135 8.01 -2.66 -0.08
CA ASP A 135 7.84 -2.47 1.36
C ASP A 135 7.15 -1.12 1.64
N ILE A 136 5.95 -1.19 2.20
CA ILE A 136 5.15 -0.03 2.57
C ILE A 136 5.80 0.83 3.66
N LEU A 137 6.85 0.35 4.34
CA LEU A 137 7.61 1.12 5.32
C LEU A 137 8.81 1.87 4.70
N ASP A 138 9.37 1.40 3.58
CA ASP A 138 10.50 2.05 2.92
C ASP A 138 10.04 3.13 1.90
N GLY A 139 10.51 4.36 2.11
CA GLY A 139 10.23 5.48 1.20
C GLY A 139 10.78 5.27 -0.21
N ASN A 140 11.92 4.59 -0.36
CA ASN A 140 12.51 4.33 -1.68
C ASN A 140 11.70 3.30 -2.47
N SER A 141 11.31 2.19 -1.82
CA SER A 141 10.41 1.18 -2.39
C SER A 141 9.07 1.78 -2.84
N ARG A 142 8.41 2.58 -1.98
CA ARG A 142 7.18 3.33 -2.34
C ARG A 142 7.39 4.24 -3.55
N ALA A 143 8.48 5.02 -3.57
CA ALA A 143 8.82 5.92 -4.69
C ALA A 143 9.25 5.18 -5.97
N SER A 144 9.74 3.93 -5.86
CA SER A 144 10.03 3.08 -7.00
C SER A 144 8.73 2.64 -7.69
N LEU A 145 7.77 2.12 -6.93
CA LEU A 145 6.46 1.72 -7.44
C LEU A 145 5.70 2.90 -8.07
N ALA A 146 5.69 4.07 -7.42
CA ALA A 146 5.05 5.26 -7.98
C ALA A 146 5.66 5.69 -9.32
N ARG A 147 7.00 5.69 -9.45
CA ARG A 147 7.68 5.98 -10.73
C ARG A 147 7.38 4.92 -11.79
N TYR A 148 7.37 3.65 -11.41
CA TYR A 148 7.06 2.55 -12.33
C TYR A 148 5.65 2.70 -12.94
N ILE A 149 4.64 2.93 -12.11
CA ILE A 149 3.25 3.13 -12.56
C ILE A 149 3.15 4.39 -13.43
N ASN A 150 3.76 5.50 -13.00
CA ASN A 150 3.75 6.74 -13.75
C ASN A 150 4.34 6.58 -15.16
N SER A 151 5.50 5.92 -15.27
CA SER A 151 6.20 5.76 -16.55
C SER A 151 5.54 4.75 -17.50
N ARG A 152 4.87 3.72 -16.97
CA ARG A 152 4.29 2.62 -17.79
C ARG A 152 2.80 2.81 -18.09
N PHE A 153 2.03 3.40 -17.16
CA PHE A 153 0.57 3.47 -17.25
C PHE A 153 -0.01 4.87 -17.09
N GLY A 154 0.72 5.81 -16.47
CA GLY A 154 0.30 7.20 -16.24
C GLY A 154 -0.84 7.41 -15.21
N LYS A 155 -1.62 6.36 -14.90
CA LYS A 155 -2.74 6.37 -13.95
C LYS A 155 -2.72 5.17 -13.02
N LEU A 156 -3.51 5.25 -11.94
CA LEU A 156 -3.89 4.10 -11.11
C LEU A 156 -5.38 4.20 -10.82
N ASP A 157 -6.15 3.14 -11.03
CA ASP A 157 -7.60 3.18 -10.83
C ASP A 157 -8.01 2.61 -9.47
N ILE A 158 -7.26 1.63 -8.96
CA ILE A 158 -7.59 0.90 -7.72
C ILE A 158 -6.36 0.73 -6.83
N LEU A 159 -6.45 1.10 -5.54
CA LEU A 159 -5.44 0.81 -4.52
C LEU A 159 -6.04 -0.02 -3.38
N LEU A 160 -5.48 -1.20 -3.14
CA LEU A 160 -5.84 -2.09 -2.04
C LEU A 160 -4.74 -2.09 -0.99
N SER A 161 -4.97 -1.34 0.09
CA SER A 161 -4.01 -1.10 1.15
C SER A 161 -4.45 -1.83 2.43
N GLY A 162 -3.72 -2.86 2.85
CA GLY A 162 -4.35 -3.81 3.76
C GLY A 162 -3.49 -4.93 4.30
N LYS A 163 -2.36 -4.62 4.91
CA LYS A 163 -1.66 -5.61 5.74
C LYS A 163 -2.23 -5.61 7.17
N ALA A 164 -2.12 -6.75 7.82
CA ALA A 164 -2.22 -6.86 9.26
C ALA A 164 -0.95 -7.55 9.79
N VAL A 165 -0.44 -7.04 10.91
CA VAL A 165 0.70 -7.63 11.65
C VAL A 165 0.20 -8.84 12.47
N ASN A 166 1.12 -9.77 12.73
CA ASN A 166 0.86 -11.07 13.34
C ASN A 166 0.07 -10.95 14.66
N LEU A 167 -1.10 -11.60 14.76
CA LEU A 167 -2.09 -11.29 15.79
C LEU A 167 -1.85 -11.97 17.14
N ILE A 168 -1.30 -13.19 17.17
CA ILE A 168 -1.15 -13.95 18.44
C ILE A 168 -0.08 -13.34 19.35
N GLN A 169 0.95 -12.70 18.79
CA GLN A 169 1.99 -12.05 19.60
C GLN A 169 1.42 -10.92 20.48
N SER A 170 0.30 -10.30 20.08
CA SER A 170 -0.40 -9.28 20.90
C SER A 170 -1.51 -9.82 21.82
N VAL A 171 -1.63 -11.14 22.01
CA VAL A 171 -2.64 -11.75 22.91
C VAL A 171 -2.10 -11.98 24.33
N ILE A 172 -0.79 -12.17 24.50
CA ILE A 172 -0.18 -12.57 25.78
C ILE A 172 0.20 -11.34 26.62
N VAL A 173 1.14 -10.53 26.13
CA VAL A 173 1.45 -9.17 26.61
C VAL A 173 1.92 -8.39 25.39
N GLN A 174 1.37 -7.21 25.12
CA GLN A 174 1.84 -6.36 24.02
C GLN A 174 2.80 -5.30 24.53
N THR A 175 4.06 -5.38 24.12
CA THR A 175 5.09 -4.37 24.44
C THR A 175 4.88 -3.08 23.63
N TYR A 176 5.44 -1.97 24.13
CA TYR A 176 5.47 -0.69 23.40
C TYR A 176 6.07 -0.80 21.99
N ASP A 177 7.19 -1.52 21.84
CA ASP A 177 7.83 -1.70 20.53
C ASP A 177 6.96 -2.52 19.56
N GLU A 178 6.18 -3.48 20.05
CA GLU A 178 5.21 -4.23 19.23
C GLU A 178 4.00 -3.37 18.86
N ALA A 179 3.52 -2.52 19.78
CA ALA A 179 2.47 -1.55 19.50
C ALA A 179 2.89 -0.56 18.40
N VAL A 180 4.11 0.01 18.50
CA VAL A 180 4.71 0.88 17.48
C VAL A 180 4.88 0.14 16.15
N LYS A 181 5.38 -1.11 16.13
CA LYS A 181 5.47 -1.93 14.89
C LYS A 181 4.09 -2.18 14.27
N CYS A 182 3.07 -2.41 15.09
CA CYS A 182 1.69 -2.62 14.64
C CYS A 182 1.13 -1.36 13.97
N LEU A 183 1.20 -0.21 14.64
CA LEU A 183 0.76 1.09 14.11
C LEU A 183 1.53 1.47 12.84
N ASN A 184 2.86 1.34 12.84
CA ASN A 184 3.73 1.61 11.69
C ASN A 184 3.30 0.82 10.46
N THR A 185 2.95 -0.46 10.61
CA THR A 185 2.57 -1.30 9.46
C THR A 185 1.11 -1.07 9.04
N ASN A 186 0.18 -1.06 10.00
CA ASN A 186 -1.25 -1.09 9.72
C ASN A 186 -1.83 0.28 9.35
N TYR A 187 -1.33 1.36 9.95
CA TYR A 187 -1.80 2.73 9.70
C TYR A 187 -0.78 3.54 8.91
N TYR A 188 0.42 3.77 9.43
CA TYR A 188 1.38 4.68 8.77
C TYR A 188 1.85 4.15 7.40
N GLY A 189 2.12 2.85 7.27
CA GLY A 189 2.45 2.21 5.99
C GLY A 189 1.31 2.35 4.97
N LEU A 190 0.06 2.22 5.41
CA LEU A 190 -1.15 2.43 4.60
C LEU A 190 -1.31 3.90 4.17
N LYS A 191 -1.10 4.84 5.09
CA LYS A 191 -1.08 6.28 4.85
C LYS A 191 -0.02 6.65 3.81
N TRP A 192 1.24 6.26 4.03
CA TRP A 192 2.36 6.64 3.16
C TRP A 192 2.28 6.03 1.75
N ILE A 193 1.77 4.79 1.58
CA ILE A 193 1.55 4.24 0.23
C ILE A 193 0.38 4.94 -0.48
N THR A 194 -0.66 5.31 0.27
CA THR A 194 -1.80 6.07 -0.27
C THR A 194 -1.34 7.45 -0.74
N GLU A 195 -0.58 8.18 0.08
CA GLU A 195 0.02 9.48 -0.27
C GLU A 195 0.95 9.39 -1.49
N ALA A 196 1.80 8.36 -1.56
CA ALA A 196 2.74 8.16 -2.67
C ALA A 196 2.03 7.85 -4.01
N LEU A 197 0.85 7.23 -3.97
CA LEU A 197 0.08 6.87 -5.16
C LEU A 197 -1.09 7.84 -5.46
N LEU A 198 -1.44 8.74 -4.53
CA LEU A 198 -2.53 9.70 -4.70
C LEU A 198 -2.42 10.56 -5.98
N PRO A 199 -1.23 11.02 -6.44
CA PRO A 199 -1.13 11.74 -7.71
C PRO A 199 -1.55 10.92 -8.94
N LEU A 200 -1.38 9.60 -8.90
CA LEU A 200 -1.75 8.65 -9.96
C LEU A 200 -3.22 8.23 -9.86
N LEU A 201 -3.72 8.07 -8.62
CA LEU A 201 -5.13 7.83 -8.34
C LEU A 201 -6.01 8.98 -8.87
N LYS A 202 -5.53 10.23 -8.75
CA LYS A 202 -6.19 11.41 -9.34
C LYS A 202 -6.25 11.42 -10.88
N GLN A 203 -5.52 10.54 -11.57
CA GLN A 203 -5.61 10.39 -13.04
C GLN A 203 -6.61 9.31 -13.47
N SER A 204 -7.29 8.63 -12.55
CA SER A 204 -8.35 7.65 -12.89
C SER A 204 -9.56 8.38 -13.50
N PRO A 205 -9.95 8.09 -14.77
CA PRO A 205 -11.04 8.80 -15.44
C PRO A 205 -12.42 8.53 -14.81
N SER A 206 -12.60 7.36 -14.18
CA SER A 206 -13.87 6.93 -13.54
C SER A 206 -13.90 7.24 -12.03
N GLY A 207 -12.99 8.12 -11.58
CA GLY A 207 -12.59 8.28 -10.18
C GLY A 207 -11.79 7.06 -9.68
N ALA A 208 -10.90 7.24 -8.72
CA ALA A 208 -10.18 6.11 -8.14
C ALA A 208 -11.04 5.33 -7.13
N ARG A 209 -10.58 4.13 -6.79
CA ARG A 209 -11.11 3.25 -5.74
C ARG A 209 -9.98 2.95 -4.75
N ILE A 210 -10.18 3.26 -3.47
CA ILE A 210 -9.23 2.93 -2.41
C ILE A 210 -9.94 2.03 -1.41
N VAL A 211 -9.40 0.84 -1.20
CA VAL A 211 -9.97 -0.18 -0.32
C VAL A 211 -8.98 -0.47 0.80
N ASN A 212 -9.36 -0.12 2.02
CA ASN A 212 -8.52 -0.24 3.20
C ASN A 212 -8.96 -1.44 4.05
N THR A 213 -8.10 -2.45 4.21
CA THR A 213 -8.46 -3.66 4.97
C THR A 213 -8.45 -3.39 6.47
N THR A 214 -9.64 -3.49 7.08
CA THR A 214 -9.87 -3.25 8.51
C THR A 214 -10.29 -4.54 9.24
N SER A 215 -10.90 -4.42 10.42
CA SER A 215 -11.30 -5.53 11.27
C SER A 215 -12.55 -5.19 12.08
N LEU A 216 -13.32 -6.20 12.46
CA LEU A 216 -14.32 -6.12 13.53
C LEU A 216 -13.80 -5.45 14.82
N ARG A 217 -12.49 -5.53 15.10
CA ARG A 217 -11.84 -4.84 16.24
C ARG A 217 -11.86 -3.30 16.15
N SER A 218 -12.24 -2.74 14.99
CA SER A 218 -12.39 -1.29 14.78
C SER A 218 -13.80 -0.76 15.07
N GLU A 219 -14.82 -1.61 15.27
CA GLU A 219 -16.20 -1.16 15.49
C GLU A 219 -16.30 -0.23 16.71
N LEU A 220 -16.98 0.91 16.57
CA LEU A 220 -17.06 1.91 17.65
C LEU A 220 -17.68 1.34 18.94
N LYS A 221 -18.60 0.37 18.84
CA LYS A 221 -19.18 -0.35 20.00
C LYS A 221 -18.16 -1.12 20.85
N ARG A 222 -16.91 -1.25 20.39
CA ARG A 222 -15.79 -1.89 21.11
C ARG A 222 -14.82 -0.90 21.74
N MET A 223 -15.02 0.40 21.56
CA MET A 223 -14.27 1.44 22.26
C MET A 223 -14.86 1.62 23.67
N PRO A 224 -14.11 1.31 24.75
CA PRO A 224 -14.61 1.45 26.12
C PRO A 224 -14.84 2.91 26.51
N ASN A 225 -13.89 3.80 26.19
CA ASN A 225 -14.00 5.23 26.43
C ASN A 225 -15.16 5.85 25.64
N GLU A 226 -16.26 6.17 26.33
CA GLU A 226 -17.51 6.63 25.72
C GLU A 226 -17.36 7.99 25.03
N LYS A 227 -16.64 8.91 25.66
CA LYS A 227 -16.36 10.24 25.11
C LYS A 227 -15.58 10.13 23.80
N LEU A 228 -14.51 9.34 23.78
CA LEU A 228 -13.72 9.09 22.57
C LEU A 228 -14.56 8.38 21.49
N ARG A 229 -15.40 7.42 21.89
CA ARG A 229 -16.32 6.71 21.00
C ARG A 229 -17.28 7.66 20.27
N ASP A 230 -17.82 8.65 20.98
CA ASP A 230 -18.72 9.65 20.39
C ASP A 230 -17.96 10.69 19.57
N GLU A 231 -16.77 11.11 20.00
CA GLU A 231 -15.87 11.94 19.18
C GLU A 231 -15.55 11.26 17.84
N LEU A 232 -15.23 9.96 17.82
CA LEU A 232 -14.93 9.19 16.61
C LEU A 232 -16.10 9.10 15.60
N ARG A 233 -17.35 9.28 16.05
CA ARG A 233 -18.51 9.36 15.15
C ARG A 233 -18.53 10.65 14.34
N ASN A 234 -18.12 11.76 14.96
CA ASN A 234 -18.14 13.08 14.36
C ASN A 234 -16.90 13.31 13.49
N ILE A 235 -16.99 13.01 12.19
CA ILE A 235 -15.86 13.15 11.26
C ILE A 235 -15.35 14.60 11.11
N ASP A 236 -16.17 15.61 11.46
CA ASP A 236 -15.82 17.01 11.23
C ASP A 236 -14.76 17.55 12.20
N ILE A 237 -14.55 16.87 13.34
CA ILE A 237 -13.56 17.28 14.36
C ILE A 237 -12.21 16.55 14.25
N TRP A 238 -12.03 15.70 13.23
CA TRP A 238 -10.81 14.91 13.03
C TRP A 238 -10.02 15.32 11.80
N ASP A 239 -8.72 15.48 12.02
CA ASP A 239 -7.70 15.54 11.00
C ASP A 239 -6.56 14.56 11.35
N GLU A 240 -5.48 14.58 10.56
CA GLU A 240 -4.31 13.76 10.86
C GLU A 240 -3.62 14.19 12.17
N ALA A 241 -3.55 15.48 12.49
CA ALA A 241 -2.86 15.94 13.69
C ALA A 241 -3.55 15.44 14.98
N ARG A 242 -4.89 15.38 14.98
CA ARG A 242 -5.68 14.79 16.08
C ARG A 242 -5.53 13.27 16.15
N ILE A 243 -5.39 12.58 15.01
CA ILE A 243 -5.04 11.15 14.99
C ILE A 243 -3.67 10.92 15.65
N GLU A 244 -2.66 11.70 15.28
CA GLU A 244 -1.32 11.58 15.88
C GLU A 244 -1.38 11.83 17.41
N ALA A 245 -2.10 12.86 17.85
CA ALA A 245 -2.27 13.16 19.28
C ALA A 245 -2.90 11.99 20.05
N MET A 246 -4.01 11.43 19.54
CA MET A 246 -4.69 10.26 20.13
C MET A 246 -3.78 9.02 20.16
N LEU A 247 -3.00 8.77 19.10
CA LEU A 247 -2.07 7.64 19.06
C LEU A 247 -0.90 7.81 20.04
N ASN A 248 -0.45 9.04 20.27
CA ASN A 248 0.61 9.35 21.23
C ASN A 248 0.13 9.16 22.68
N GLU A 249 -1.11 9.57 22.98
CA GLU A 249 -1.77 9.34 24.26
C GLU A 249 -1.93 7.83 24.53
N PHE A 250 -2.50 7.09 23.57
CA PHE A 250 -2.60 5.62 23.63
C PHE A 250 -1.25 4.94 23.87
N LEU A 251 -0.20 5.34 23.14
CA LEU A 251 1.15 4.77 23.31
C LEU A 251 1.78 5.13 24.66
N LEU A 252 1.47 6.30 25.22
CA LEU A 252 1.92 6.71 26.55
C LEU A 252 1.22 5.90 27.66
N ASP A 253 -0.09 5.72 27.58
CA ASP A 253 -0.82 4.90 28.57
C ASP A 253 -0.51 3.41 28.44
N LEU A 254 -0.24 2.92 27.22
CA LEU A 254 0.30 1.57 27.02
C LEU A 254 1.65 1.41 27.73
N LYS A 255 2.56 2.38 27.58
CA LYS A 255 3.88 2.36 28.23
C LYS A 255 3.79 2.46 29.75
N ASN A 256 2.75 3.10 30.28
CA ASN A 256 2.51 3.28 31.71
C ASN A 256 1.57 2.19 32.29
N GLU A 257 1.18 1.19 31.51
CA GLU A 257 0.30 0.07 31.90
C GLU A 257 -1.14 0.48 32.31
N ARG A 258 -1.62 1.65 31.88
CA ARG A 258 -2.93 2.22 32.25
C ARG A 258 -4.01 2.12 31.16
N LEU A 259 -3.92 1.11 30.29
CA LEU A 259 -4.86 0.98 29.16
C LEU A 259 -6.32 0.87 29.61
N GLU A 260 -6.59 0.11 30.66
CA GLU A 260 -7.96 -0.06 31.19
C GLU A 260 -8.46 1.22 31.88
N GLU A 261 -7.62 1.86 32.72
CA GLU A 261 -7.93 3.10 33.43
C GLU A 261 -8.26 4.26 32.46
N ALA A 262 -7.49 4.41 31.38
CA ALA A 262 -7.73 5.43 30.35
C ALA A 262 -8.85 5.05 29.34
N GLY A 263 -9.46 3.86 29.49
CA GLY A 263 -10.58 3.39 28.67
C GLY A 263 -10.19 2.96 27.26
N TRP A 264 -8.93 2.57 27.03
CA TRP A 264 -8.47 2.02 25.76
C TRP A 264 -8.91 0.55 25.59
N PRO A 265 -9.04 0.02 24.36
CA PRO A 265 -9.39 -1.38 24.14
C PRO A 265 -8.30 -2.33 24.68
N THR A 266 -8.59 -3.09 25.74
CA THR A 266 -7.62 -4.00 26.38
C THR A 266 -7.31 -5.26 25.54
N MET A 267 -8.28 -5.77 24.79
CA MET A 267 -8.10 -6.92 23.89
C MET A 267 -7.46 -6.49 22.57
N LEU A 268 -6.26 -7.01 22.27
CA LEU A 268 -5.46 -6.67 21.08
C LEU A 268 -5.30 -5.14 20.92
N PRO A 269 -4.68 -4.41 21.88
CA PRO A 269 -4.82 -2.96 22.01
C PRO A 269 -4.34 -2.19 20.78
N ALA A 270 -3.07 -2.32 20.38
CA ALA A 270 -2.55 -1.57 19.25
C ALA A 270 -3.12 -2.05 17.90
N TYR A 271 -3.56 -3.31 17.81
CA TYR A 271 -4.26 -3.78 16.61
C TYR A 271 -5.63 -3.11 16.49
N SER A 272 -6.43 -3.11 17.57
CA SER A 272 -7.73 -2.44 17.63
C SER A 272 -7.57 -0.96 17.31
N MET A 273 -6.66 -0.25 17.97
CA MET A 273 -6.37 1.16 17.67
C MET A 273 -5.88 1.40 16.24
N SER A 274 -5.01 0.54 15.70
CA SER A 274 -4.55 0.68 14.31
C SER A 274 -5.70 0.55 13.30
N LYS A 275 -6.68 -0.31 13.56
CA LYS A 275 -7.83 -0.50 12.66
C LYS A 275 -8.92 0.56 12.88
N THR A 276 -9.11 1.04 14.10
CA THR A 276 -9.90 2.24 14.42
C THR A 276 -9.39 3.45 13.63
N VAL A 277 -8.09 3.71 13.68
CA VAL A 277 -7.48 4.83 12.95
C VAL A 277 -7.52 4.64 11.43
N VAL A 278 -7.40 3.41 10.92
CA VAL A 278 -7.59 3.14 9.47
C VAL A 278 -9.00 3.52 9.00
N ASN A 279 -10.05 3.23 9.78
CA ASN A 279 -11.42 3.64 9.43
C ASN A 279 -11.58 5.17 9.48
N LEU A 280 -11.06 5.81 10.52
CA LEU A 280 -11.12 7.26 10.66
C LEU A 280 -10.36 7.97 9.51
N TYR A 281 -9.14 7.53 9.19
CA TYR A 281 -8.35 8.06 8.08
C TYR A 281 -9.05 7.83 6.72
N THR A 282 -9.76 6.71 6.55
CA THR A 282 -10.57 6.43 5.37
C THR A 282 -11.73 7.43 5.22
N ARG A 283 -12.45 7.73 6.31
CA ARG A 283 -13.49 8.77 6.33
C ARG A 283 -12.92 10.17 6.02
N ILE A 284 -11.76 10.50 6.60
CA ILE A 284 -11.04 11.75 6.33
C ILE A 284 -10.65 11.86 4.85
N LEU A 285 -10.08 10.80 4.26
CA LEU A 285 -9.72 10.78 2.84
C LEU A 285 -10.95 10.90 1.94
N ALA A 286 -12.04 10.18 2.22
CA ALA A 286 -13.29 10.26 1.46
C ALA A 286 -13.86 11.70 1.45
N LYS A 287 -13.80 12.40 2.58
CA LYS A 287 -14.21 13.82 2.68
C LYS A 287 -13.32 14.77 1.87
N ARG A 288 -12.01 14.48 1.75
CA ARG A 288 -11.06 15.26 0.93
C ARG A 288 -11.15 14.94 -0.56
N HIS A 289 -11.61 13.74 -0.91
CA HIS A 289 -11.65 13.20 -2.26
C HIS A 289 -13.05 12.67 -2.61
N PRO A 290 -14.08 13.54 -2.67
CA PRO A 290 -15.46 13.14 -2.99
C PRO A 290 -15.58 12.51 -4.39
N GLU A 291 -14.63 12.75 -5.28
CA GLU A 291 -14.50 12.12 -6.60
C GLU A 291 -14.09 10.64 -6.55
N MET A 292 -13.55 10.16 -5.42
CA MET A 292 -13.05 8.79 -5.23
C MET A 292 -13.95 7.98 -4.32
N ARG A 293 -14.00 6.65 -4.50
CA ARG A 293 -14.68 5.73 -3.56
C ARG A 293 -13.63 5.14 -2.63
N ILE A 294 -13.57 5.65 -1.42
CA ILE A 294 -12.53 5.35 -0.43
C ILE A 294 -13.23 4.71 0.76
N ASN A 295 -13.08 3.39 0.92
CA ASN A 295 -13.88 2.59 1.85
C ASN A 295 -13.01 1.60 2.64
N CYS A 296 -13.52 1.18 3.80
CA CYS A 296 -12.91 0.16 4.65
C CYS A 296 -13.67 -1.17 4.53
N VAL A 297 -12.96 -2.29 4.54
CA VAL A 297 -13.56 -3.63 4.52
C VAL A 297 -12.99 -4.50 5.65
N HIS A 298 -13.85 -5.02 6.52
CA HIS A 298 -13.52 -6.17 7.36
C HIS A 298 -13.75 -7.47 6.56
N PRO A 299 -12.72 -8.31 6.36
CA PRO A 299 -12.85 -9.51 5.51
C PRO A 299 -13.47 -10.73 6.22
N GLY A 300 -14.09 -10.58 7.40
CA GLY A 300 -14.47 -11.71 8.25
C GLY A 300 -13.26 -12.38 8.95
N PHE A 301 -13.47 -13.55 9.57
CA PHE A 301 -12.42 -14.31 10.28
C PHE A 301 -11.77 -15.37 9.37
N VAL A 302 -10.97 -14.87 8.42
CA VAL A 302 -10.39 -15.67 7.32
C VAL A 302 -9.30 -16.63 7.78
N ASN A 303 -9.30 -17.84 7.22
CA ASN A 303 -8.27 -18.86 7.40
C ASN A 303 -6.97 -18.45 6.68
N THR A 304 -5.97 -17.94 7.43
CA THR A 304 -4.66 -17.57 6.87
C THR A 304 -3.53 -17.72 7.89
N GLU A 305 -2.27 -17.57 7.45
CA GLU A 305 -1.10 -17.61 8.33
C GLU A 305 -1.15 -16.58 9.50
N ILE A 306 -1.90 -15.48 9.40
CA ILE A 306 -1.92 -14.41 10.42
C ILE A 306 -2.59 -14.83 11.73
N ASN A 307 -3.50 -15.79 11.64
CA ASN A 307 -4.22 -16.43 12.72
C ASN A 307 -3.90 -17.93 12.76
N TRP A 308 -2.71 -18.35 12.30
CA TRP A 308 -2.26 -19.75 12.33
C TRP A 308 -3.27 -20.73 11.69
N ASN A 309 -3.94 -20.29 10.63
CA ASN A 309 -4.96 -21.03 9.91
C ASN A 309 -6.18 -21.45 10.78
N THR A 310 -6.49 -20.68 11.83
CA THR A 310 -7.66 -20.92 12.73
C THR A 310 -8.96 -20.24 12.26
N GLY A 311 -8.94 -19.54 11.12
CA GLY A 311 -10.11 -18.86 10.58
C GLY A 311 -11.17 -19.83 10.07
N ILE A 312 -12.43 -19.39 10.11
CA ILE A 312 -13.61 -20.22 9.79
C ILE A 312 -14.11 -20.05 8.34
N ILE A 313 -13.69 -18.99 7.64
CA ILE A 313 -14.01 -18.77 6.22
C ILE A 313 -12.73 -18.87 5.36
N PRO A 314 -12.83 -19.38 4.12
CA PRO A 314 -11.68 -19.51 3.24
C PRO A 314 -11.25 -18.14 2.64
N PRO A 315 -9.99 -17.98 2.18
CA PRO A 315 -9.50 -16.75 1.55
C PRO A 315 -10.40 -16.21 0.44
N GLU A 316 -10.95 -17.10 -0.38
CA GLU A 316 -11.84 -16.86 -1.52
C GLU A 316 -13.11 -16.11 -1.12
N GLU A 317 -13.60 -16.36 0.09
CA GLU A 317 -14.76 -15.68 0.65
C GLU A 317 -14.37 -14.33 1.27
N GLY A 318 -13.30 -14.32 2.08
CA GLY A 318 -12.81 -13.10 2.73
C GLY A 318 -12.34 -12.00 1.76
N ALA A 319 -11.93 -12.38 0.55
CA ALA A 319 -11.57 -11.45 -0.52
C ALA A 319 -12.79 -10.71 -1.14
N ARG A 320 -13.98 -11.31 -1.13
CA ARG A 320 -15.15 -10.81 -1.88
C ARG A 320 -15.55 -9.39 -1.52
N GLY A 321 -15.47 -9.04 -0.24
CA GLY A 321 -15.75 -7.68 0.25
C GLY A 321 -14.81 -6.64 -0.36
N ALA A 322 -13.51 -6.95 -0.38
CA ALA A 322 -12.49 -6.06 -0.94
C ALA A 322 -12.65 -5.91 -2.46
N VAL A 323 -12.98 -7.00 -3.16
CA VAL A 323 -13.26 -7.01 -4.61
C VAL A 323 -14.53 -6.20 -4.92
N LYS A 324 -15.62 -6.39 -4.17
CA LYS A 324 -16.87 -5.61 -4.30
C LYS A 324 -16.60 -4.11 -4.12
N ALA A 325 -15.86 -3.74 -3.07
CA ALA A 325 -15.47 -2.35 -2.81
C ALA A 325 -14.55 -1.76 -3.90
N ALA A 326 -13.64 -2.56 -4.45
CA ALA A 326 -12.71 -2.17 -5.51
C ALA A 326 -13.39 -1.95 -6.87
N LEU A 327 -14.51 -2.61 -7.11
CA LEU A 327 -15.26 -2.57 -8.37
C LEU A 327 -16.52 -1.69 -8.29
N LEU A 328 -16.71 -0.92 -7.21
CA LEU A 328 -17.88 -0.03 -7.03
C LEU A 328 -18.06 0.95 -8.20
N PRO A 329 -19.32 1.23 -8.62
CA PRO A 329 -19.61 2.26 -9.61
C PRO A 329 -19.34 3.66 -9.05
N GLN A 330 -19.38 4.68 -9.92
CA GLN A 330 -18.98 6.05 -9.57
C GLN A 330 -19.98 6.75 -8.62
N ASP A 331 -21.23 6.33 -8.62
CA ASP A 331 -22.31 6.70 -7.70
C ASP A 331 -22.35 5.84 -6.43
N GLY A 332 -21.42 4.88 -6.29
CA GLY A 332 -21.31 4.03 -5.10
C GLY A 332 -20.95 4.79 -3.80
N PRO A 333 -21.00 4.10 -2.65
CA PRO A 333 -20.65 4.69 -1.36
C PRO A 333 -19.16 5.09 -1.26
N THR A 334 -18.87 6.09 -0.42
CA THR A 334 -17.52 6.52 -0.04
C THR A 334 -17.48 6.90 1.44
N GLY A 335 -16.35 6.66 2.10
CA GLY A 335 -16.21 6.86 3.54
C GLY A 335 -16.89 5.79 4.40
N CYS A 336 -17.32 4.68 3.81
CA CYS A 336 -18.09 3.65 4.48
C CYS A 336 -17.23 2.49 5.02
N TYR A 337 -17.77 1.80 6.01
CA TYR A 337 -17.28 0.51 6.51
C TYR A 337 -18.15 -0.62 5.93
N PHE A 338 -17.50 -1.68 5.47
CA PHE A 338 -18.14 -2.93 5.06
C PHE A 338 -17.76 -4.07 6.01
N ASP A 339 -18.75 -4.85 6.45
CA ASP A 339 -18.53 -6.19 7.01
C ASP A 339 -18.69 -7.19 5.87
N GLN A 340 -17.58 -7.78 5.45
CA GLN A 340 -17.46 -8.62 4.27
C GLN A 340 -18.07 -7.91 3.04
N THR A 341 -19.19 -8.39 2.50
CA THR A 341 -19.86 -7.78 1.35
C THR A 341 -20.87 -6.70 1.72
N GLU A 342 -21.28 -6.57 2.97
CA GLU A 342 -22.40 -5.73 3.38
C GLU A 342 -21.95 -4.42 4.01
N LEU A 343 -22.72 -3.35 3.83
CA LEU A 343 -22.49 -2.08 4.53
C LEU A 343 -22.76 -2.28 6.03
N GLY A 344 -21.76 -2.00 6.87
CA GLY A 344 -21.87 -2.21 8.32
C GLY A 344 -22.10 -0.90 9.07
N GLU A 345 -23.05 -0.90 10.01
CA GLU A 345 -23.41 0.24 10.89
C GLU A 345 -22.39 0.47 12.02
N ALA A 346 -21.10 0.43 11.69
CA ALA A 346 -20.02 0.39 12.68
C ALA A 346 -19.40 1.77 13.02
N TRP A 347 -19.60 2.79 12.18
CA TRP A 347 -18.81 4.03 12.11
C TRP A 347 -19.60 5.28 11.72
#